data_AF-A0A7V5TMI0-F1
#
_entry.id   AF-A0A7V5TMI0-F1
#
_cell.length_a   1.000
_cell.length_b   1.000
_cell.length_c   1.000
_cell.angle_alpha   90.00
_cell.angle_beta   90.00
_cell.angle_gamma   90.00
#
_symmetry.space_group_name_H-M   'P 1'
#
loop_
_entity.id
_entity.type
_entity.pdbx_description
1 polymer ?
#
loop_
_entity_poly.entity_id
_entity_poly.type
_entity_poly.pdbx_seq_one_letter_code
_entity_poly.pdbx_strand_id
1 'polypeptide(L)'
;MEKRYKVLRLIGTVLKILAWLTLVLGILASVGVLVGGLAGGGALSRFGQQYGVHLALGVVSSLVAFAFSLVFTVLYFLGLYAAGELIYLLIAIEENTRSTAQWAAHNRGL
;
A
#
# COMPACT_ATOMS: atom_id res chain seq x y z
N MET A 1 14.32 27.52 7.73
CA MET A 1 14.09 26.21 7.08
C MET A 1 15.33 25.83 6.30
N GLU A 2 16.26 25.09 6.91
CA GLU A 2 17.42 24.58 6.19
C GLU A 2 16.98 23.77 4.97
N LYS A 3 17.58 24.05 3.81
CA LYS A 3 17.26 23.38 2.53
C LYS A 3 17.42 21.85 2.59
N ARG A 4 18.05 21.31 3.64
CA ARG A 4 18.43 19.91 3.81
C ARG A 4 17.24 18.94 3.89
N TYR A 5 16.13 19.33 4.53
CA TYR A 5 14.96 18.43 4.68
C TYR A 5 13.97 18.46 3.51
N LYS A 6 14.18 19.32 2.51
CA LYS A 6 13.27 19.41 1.34
C LYS A 6 13.20 18.10 0.56
N VAL A 7 14.35 17.44 0.37
CA VAL A 7 14.43 16.15 -0.33
C VAL A 7 13.68 15.07 0.43
N LEU A 8 13.87 14.99 1.75
CA LEU A 8 13.20 13.99 2.59
C LEU A 8 11.68 14.19 2.61
N ARG A 9 11.22 15.44 2.69
CA ARG A 9 9.79 15.79 2.60
C ARG A 9 9.19 15.42 1.24
N LEU A 10 9.94 15.62 0.16
CA LEU A 10 9.55 15.16 -1.18
C LEU A 10 9.43 13.64 -1.23
N ILE A 11 10.42 12.90 -0.72
CA ILE A 11 10.38 11.42 -0.67
C ILE A 11 9.15 10.95 0.11
N GLY A 12 8.89 11.52 1.28
CA GLY A 12 7.69 11.22 2.07
C GLY A 12 6.39 11.51 1.31
N THR A 13 6.33 12.60 0.53
CA THR A 13 5.17 12.90 -0.33
C THR A 13 5.02 11.84 -1.43
N VAL A 14 6.12 11.52 -2.13
CA VAL A 14 6.14 10.53 -3.21
C VAL A 14 5.70 9.17 -2.70
N LEU A 15 6.18 8.71 -1.54
CA LEU A 15 5.74 7.45 -0.94
C LEU A 15 4.23 7.42 -0.68
N LYS A 16 3.64 8.52 -0.20
CA LYS A 16 2.18 8.61 0.00
C LYS A 16 1.41 8.61 -1.31
N ILE A 17 1.91 9.29 -2.34
CA ILE A 17 1.32 9.25 -3.68
C ILE A 17 1.37 7.84 -4.26
N LEU A 18 2.52 7.17 -4.13
CA LEU A 18 2.69 5.78 -4.56
C LEU A 18 1.78 4.84 -3.77
N ALA A 19 1.62 5.05 -2.46
CA ALA A 19 0.67 4.29 -1.66
C ALA A 19 -0.74 4.37 -2.27
N TRP A 20 -1.28 5.58 -2.47
CA TRP A 20 -2.59 5.76 -3.10
C TRP A 20 -2.69 5.15 -4.50
N LEU A 21 -1.66 5.32 -5.32
CA LEU A 21 -1.60 4.71 -6.65
C LEU A 21 -1.67 3.19 -6.57
N THR A 22 -0.86 2.57 -5.71
CA THR A 22 -0.85 1.11 -5.54
C THR A 22 -2.13 0.56 -4.93
N LEU A 23 -2.81 1.33 -4.07
CA LEU A 23 -4.14 0.94 -3.55
C LEU A 23 -5.17 0.88 -4.67
N VAL A 24 -5.27 1.93 -5.49
CA VAL A 24 -6.23 1.98 -6.59
C VAL A 24 -5.94 0.88 -7.62
N LEU A 25 -4.69 0.77 -8.06
CA LEU A 25 -4.29 -0.26 -9.02
C LEU A 25 -4.45 -1.67 -8.45
N GLY A 26 -4.14 -1.86 -7.16
CA GLY A 26 -4.28 -3.14 -6.48
C GLY A 26 -5.74 -3.58 -6.39
N ILE A 27 -6.66 -2.68 -6.03
CA ILE A 27 -8.10 -2.98 -6.02
C ILE A 27 -8.59 -3.36 -7.41
N LEU A 28 -8.21 -2.60 -8.45
CA LEU A 28 -8.58 -2.91 -9.83
C LEU A 28 -8.02 -4.27 -10.28
N ALA A 29 -6.77 -4.58 -9.91
CA ALA A 29 -6.15 -5.87 -10.19
C ALA A 29 -6.86 -7.01 -9.46
N SER A 30 -7.22 -6.85 -8.18
CA SER A 30 -8.00 -7.82 -7.41
C SER A 30 -9.35 -8.10 -8.07
N VAL A 31 -10.07 -7.07 -8.49
CA VAL A 31 -11.33 -7.23 -9.23
C VAL A 31 -11.10 -7.96 -10.55
N GLY A 32 -10.02 -7.63 -11.26
CA GLY A 32 -9.61 -8.34 -12.48
C GLY A 32 -9.36 -9.83 -12.25
N VAL A 33 -8.69 -10.20 -11.15
CA VAL A 33 -8.48 -11.60 -10.75
C VAL A 33 -9.81 -12.29 -10.48
N LEU A 34 -10.73 -11.64 -9.77
CA LEU A 34 -12.05 -12.20 -9.49
C LEU A 34 -12.84 -12.44 -10.79
N VAL A 35 -12.97 -11.40 -11.62
CA VAL A 35 -13.75 -11.47 -12.87
C VAL A 35 -13.14 -12.48 -13.85
N GLY A 36 -11.83 -12.42 -14.05
CA GLY A 36 -11.11 -13.35 -14.93
C GLY A 36 -11.20 -14.79 -14.42
N GLY A 37 -11.09 -14.99 -13.11
CA GLY A 37 -11.21 -16.29 -12.47
C GLY A 37 -12.62 -16.89 -12.56
N LEU A 38 -13.67 -16.07 -12.40
CA LEU A 38 -15.06 -16.51 -12.56
C LEU A 38 -15.40 -16.82 -14.03
N ALA A 39 -14.99 -15.95 -14.97
CA ALA A 39 -15.25 -16.14 -16.39
C ALA A 39 -14.47 -17.34 -16.96
N GLY A 40 -13.19 -17.47 -16.63
CA GLY A 40 -12.33 -18.58 -17.06
C GLY A 40 -12.65 -19.89 -16.35
N GLY A 41 -12.94 -19.85 -15.05
CA GLY A 41 -13.32 -21.02 -14.24
C GLY A 41 -14.65 -21.64 -14.69
N GLY A 42 -15.60 -20.83 -15.16
CA GLY A 42 -16.85 -21.32 -15.74
C GLY A 42 -16.64 -22.09 -17.05
N ALA A 43 -15.74 -21.63 -17.92
CA ALA A 43 -15.42 -22.34 -19.16
C ALA A 43 -14.65 -23.64 -18.91
N LEU A 44 -13.66 -23.59 -18.01
CA LEU A 44 -12.81 -24.73 -17.69
C LEU A 44 -13.57 -25.83 -16.92
N SER A 45 -14.51 -25.46 -16.04
CA SER A 45 -15.35 -26.43 -15.33
C SER A 45 -16.29 -27.20 -16.26
N ARG A 46 -16.87 -26.54 -17.28
CA ARG A 46 -17.66 -27.19 -18.34
C ARG A 46 -16.83 -28.17 -19.18
N PHE A 47 -15.61 -27.79 -19.53
CA PHE A 47 -14.69 -28.67 -20.24
C PHE A 47 -14.30 -29.88 -19.39
N GLY A 48 -13.96 -29.68 -18.11
CA GLY A 48 -13.64 -30.76 -17.18
C GLY A 48 -14.79 -31.75 -17.00
N GLN A 49 -16.02 -31.27 -16.87
CA GLN A 49 -17.20 -32.13 -16.75
C GLN A 49 -17.42 -33.04 -17.98
N GLN A 50 -17.07 -32.58 -19.18
CA GLN A 50 -17.14 -33.40 -20.40
C GLN A 50 -16.18 -34.61 -20.37
N TYR A 51 -15.10 -34.52 -19.60
CA TYR A 51 -14.13 -35.61 -19.40
C TYR A 51 -14.28 -36.30 -18.02
N GLY A 52 -15.40 -36.08 -17.32
CA GLY A 52 -15.67 -36.67 -16.00
C GLY A 52 -14.86 -36.07 -14.84
N VAL A 53 -14.17 -34.95 -15.06
CA VAL A 53 -13.34 -34.28 -14.05
C VAL A 53 -14.12 -33.11 -13.45
N HIS A 54 -14.45 -33.19 -12.15
CA HIS A 54 -15.10 -32.10 -11.43
C HIS A 54 -14.09 -31.00 -11.03
N LEU A 55 -13.98 -29.96 -11.86
CA LEU A 55 -13.17 -28.76 -11.55
C LEU A 55 -13.97 -27.68 -10.79
N ALA A 56 -14.48 -28.01 -9.60
CA ALA A 56 -15.06 -27.00 -8.69
C ALA A 56 -14.00 -26.02 -8.14
N LEU A 57 -12.72 -26.32 -8.35
CA LEU A 57 -11.58 -25.54 -7.87
C LEU A 57 -11.49 -24.13 -8.49
N GLY A 58 -12.04 -23.88 -9.67
CA GLY A 58 -11.89 -22.59 -10.37
C GLY A 58 -12.54 -21.41 -9.65
N VAL A 59 -13.81 -21.56 -9.24
CA VAL A 59 -14.55 -20.47 -8.56
C VAL A 59 -14.03 -20.23 -7.15
N VAL A 60 -13.81 -21.32 -6.39
CA VAL A 60 -13.31 -21.23 -5.00
C VAL A 60 -11.91 -20.64 -4.97
N SER A 61 -11.00 -21.07 -5.85
CA SER A 61 -9.65 -20.50 -5.91
C SER A 61 -9.64 -19.02 -6.29
N SER A 62 -10.55 -18.59 -7.18
CA SER A 62 -10.69 -17.19 -7.57
C SER A 62 -11.15 -16.31 -6.41
N LEU A 63 -12.12 -16.79 -5.61
CA LEU A 63 -12.58 -16.08 -4.42
C LEU A 63 -11.49 -15.98 -3.35
N VAL A 64 -10.75 -17.06 -3.11
CA VAL A 64 -9.64 -17.06 -2.15
C VAL A 64 -8.51 -16.14 -2.63
N ALA A 65 -8.13 -16.21 -3.90
CA ALA A 65 -7.12 -15.34 -4.49
C ALA A 65 -7.54 -13.87 -4.43
N PHE A 66 -8.82 -13.56 -4.71
CA PHE A 66 -9.36 -12.21 -4.57
C PHE A 66 -9.24 -11.71 -3.13
N ALA A 67 -9.73 -12.46 -2.15
CA ALA A 67 -9.67 -12.08 -0.74
C ALA A 67 -8.24 -11.87 -0.26
N PHE A 68 -7.33 -12.79 -0.58
CA PHE A 68 -5.91 -12.66 -0.23
C PHE A 68 -5.27 -11.45 -0.90
N SER A 69 -5.56 -11.22 -2.18
CA SER A 69 -5.03 -10.06 -2.91
C SER A 69 -5.50 -8.74 -2.31
N LEU A 70 -6.78 -8.62 -1.90
CA LEU A 70 -7.29 -7.42 -1.25
C LEU A 70 -6.60 -7.15 0.08
N VAL A 71 -6.46 -8.18 0.92
CA VAL A 71 -5.75 -8.04 2.20
C VAL A 71 -4.31 -7.59 1.95
N PHE A 72 -3.61 -8.23 1.01
CA PHE A 72 -2.25 -7.86 0.64
C PHE A 72 -2.18 -6.41 0.13
N THR A 73 -3.08 -5.99 -0.76
CA THR A 73 -3.14 -4.62 -1.29
C THR A 73 -3.32 -3.60 -0.18
N VAL A 74 -4.23 -3.84 0.77
CA VAL A 74 -4.48 -2.92 1.89
C VAL A 74 -3.27 -2.86 2.83
N LEU A 75 -2.66 -4.00 3.16
CA LEU A 75 -1.46 -4.03 4.01
C LEU A 75 -0.28 -3.34 3.33
N TYR A 76 -0.09 -3.54 2.03
CA TYR A 76 0.96 -2.88 1.25
C TYR A 76 0.75 -1.37 1.17
N PHE A 77 -0.48 -0.92 0.91
CA PHE A 77 -0.86 0.50 1.00
C PHE A 77 -0.52 1.09 2.36
N LEU A 78 -0.92 0.42 3.44
CA LEU A 78 -0.69 0.89 4.80
C LEU A 78 0.81 1.00 5.09
N GLY A 79 1.61 0.01 4.66
CA GLY A 79 3.06 0.01 4.80
C GLY A 79 3.72 1.21 4.09
N LEU A 80 3.37 1.45 2.83
CA LEU A 80 3.89 2.58 2.06
C LEU A 80 3.47 3.93 2.65
N TYR A 81 2.18 4.06 3.01
CA TYR A 81 1.65 5.30 3.57
C TYR A 81 2.27 5.60 4.94
N ALA A 82 2.38 4.59 5.82
CA ALA A 82 3.01 4.72 7.13
C ALA A 82 4.50 5.06 7.01
N ALA A 83 5.22 4.47 6.05
CA ALA A 83 6.61 4.84 5.78
C ALA A 83 6.75 6.31 5.37
N GLY A 84 5.84 6.80 4.51
CA GLY A 84 5.75 8.22 4.16
C GLY A 84 5.51 9.12 5.38
N GLU A 85 4.52 8.80 6.21
CA GLU A 85 4.20 9.55 7.43
C GLU A 85 5.33 9.50 8.48
N LEU A 86 6.03 8.37 8.60
CA LEU A 86 7.17 8.24 9.50
C LEU A 86 8.28 9.26 9.15
N ILE A 87 8.53 9.50 7.86
CA ILE A 87 9.50 10.51 7.43
C ILE A 87 9.07 11.91 7.89
N TYR A 88 7.79 12.26 7.75
CA TYR A 88 7.28 13.55 8.23
C TYR A 88 7.41 13.68 9.74
N LEU A 89 7.07 12.62 10.47
CA LEU A 89 7.16 12.57 11.92
C LEU A 89 8.60 12.78 12.38
N LEU A 90 9.57 12.10 11.76
CA LEU A 90 10.99 12.27 12.10
C LEU A 90 11.50 13.69 11.82
N ILE A 91 11.09 14.30 10.71
CA ILE A 91 11.42 15.71 10.41
C ILE A 91 10.81 16.64 11.47
N ALA A 92 9.56 16.40 11.89
CA ALA A 92 8.90 17.21 12.90
C ALA A 92 9.58 17.09 14.28
N ILE A 93 10.04 15.89 14.66
CA ILE A 93 10.81 15.68 15.89
C ILE A 93 12.12 16.47 15.85
N GLU A 94 12.85 16.42 14.73
CA GLU A 94 14.11 17.17 14.56
C GLU A 94 13.88 18.68 14.68
N GLU A 95 12.86 19.19 13.99
CA GLU A 95 12.55 20.62 13.98
C GLU A 95 12.14 21.11 15.36
N ASN A 96 11.36 20.32 16.12
CA ASN A 96 10.99 20.65 17.49
C ASN A 96 12.20 20.62 18.45
N THR A 97 13.07 19.61 18.30
CA THR A 97 14.28 19.48 19.12
C THR A 97 15.24 20.64 18.87
N ARG A 98 15.48 21.02 17.62
CA ARG A 98 16.32 22.16 17.25
C ARG A 98 15.75 23.48 17.77
N SER A 99 14.43 23.69 17.62
CA SER A 99 13.77 24.90 18.11
C SER A 99 13.84 25.02 19.63
N THR A 100 13.66 23.90 20.35
CA THR A 100 13.80 23.85 21.82
C THR A 100 15.23 24.15 22.26
N ALA A 101 16.23 23.61 21.57
CA ALA A 101 17.64 23.90 21.86
C ALA A 101 17.99 25.38 21.64
N GLN A 102 17.50 25.98 20.55
CA GLN A 102 17.69 27.40 20.26
C GLN A 102 17.00 28.30 21.30
N TRP A 103 15.76 27.96 21.68
CA TRP A 103 15.04 28.67 22.74
C TRP A 103 15.77 28.57 24.09
N ALA A 104 16.25 27.39 24.44
CA ALA A 104 16.98 27.17 25.69
C ALA A 104 18.34 27.91 25.72
N ALA A 105 19.04 28.01 24.59
CA ALA A 105 20.28 28.80 24.49
C ALA A 105 19.99 30.29 24.68
N HIS A 106 19.03 30.82 23.92
CA HIS A 106 18.61 32.21 24.01
C HIS A 106 18.19 32.61 25.43
N ASN A 107 17.39 31.77 26.11
CA ASN A 107 16.92 32.04 27.47
C ASN A 107 18.01 31.90 28.55
N ARG A 108 19.16 31.31 28.21
CA ARG A 108 20.35 31.20 29.08
C ARG A 108 21.40 32.29 28.82
N GLY A 109 21.15 33.22 27.89
CA GLY A 109 22.09 34.30 27.55
C GLY A 109 23.34 33.83 26.81
N LEU A 110 23.29 32.65 26.19
CA LEU A 110 24.30 32.09 25.27
C LEU A 110 23.83 32.26 23.82
#